data_AF-A0AAD3CLC4-F1
#
_entry.id   AF-A0AAD3CLC4-F1
#
_cell.length_a   1.000
_cell.length_b   1.000
_cell.length_c   1.000
_cell.angle_alpha   90.00
_cell.angle_beta   90.00
_cell.angle_gamma   90.00
#
_symmetry.space_group_name_H-M   'P 1'
#
loop_
_entity.id
_entity.type
_entity.pdbx_description
1 polymer ?
#
loop_
_entity_poly.entity_id
_entity_poly.type
_entity_poly.pdbx_seq_one_letter_code
_entity_poly.pdbx_strand_id
1 'polypeptide(L)'
;MFILVAFRGSNSYQKYWEGRIAWGRIQTVSKDLAHMMCCHITIETAIDEIELKRMMTYIGAVSICAKARLRRETSIREDLKGLLSENEIKDIDNALHSPNYCLDVLGHYLAKQVRTKKLELPTNALIYSCGVLQISKAVGDMERLRNSFIPVIYTLHQRFIMVIWLVLVSMHFLNKYRWYTIPLGSVVAYIVLGIDAMGCEIEEPFGYDKNDLNLTMFCQSILQETQDIYHRRSKFGNSPVLQRLQSRHGSRRERNIEAINEADRQISFSRIVSTIANDNQYVLTRSSSKATSSSSSDHDIEMGEEI
;
A
#
# COMPACT_ATOMS: atom_id res chain seq x y z
N MET A 1 17.26 -37.54 17.07
CA MET A 1 18.23 -36.77 16.27
C MET A 1 17.55 -36.17 15.05
N PHE A 2 17.18 -36.98 14.04
CA PHE A 2 16.57 -36.49 12.79
C PHE A 2 15.38 -35.53 12.98
N ILE A 3 14.51 -35.78 13.96
CA ILE A 3 13.38 -34.88 14.29
C ILE A 3 13.88 -33.48 14.71
N LEU A 4 14.96 -33.37 15.49
CA LEU A 4 15.51 -32.08 15.94
C LEU A 4 16.09 -31.30 14.75
N VAL A 5 16.83 -31.98 13.88
CA VAL A 5 17.40 -31.38 12.66
C VAL A 5 16.28 -30.93 11.71
N ALA A 6 15.28 -31.78 11.50
CA ALA A 6 14.13 -31.46 10.65
C ALA A 6 13.34 -30.27 11.18
N PHE A 7 13.10 -30.21 12.51
CA PHE A 7 12.40 -29.09 13.13
C PHE A 7 13.17 -27.77 12.97
N ARG A 8 14.49 -27.79 13.19
CA ARG A 8 15.34 -26.61 12.95
C ARG A 8 15.31 -26.19 11.48
N GLY A 9 15.51 -27.13 10.57
CA GLY A 9 15.46 -26.86 9.13
C GLY A 9 14.12 -26.26 8.69
N SER A 10 13.01 -26.76 9.25
CA SER A 10 11.67 -26.20 9.00
C SER A 10 11.54 -24.76 9.49
N ASN A 11 12.06 -24.44 10.68
CA ASN A 11 12.02 -23.07 11.22
C ASN A 11 12.88 -22.11 10.41
N SER A 12 14.10 -22.52 10.02
CA SER A 12 14.98 -21.71 9.16
C SER A 12 14.33 -21.48 7.80
N TYR A 13 13.73 -22.52 7.20
CA TYR A 13 13.00 -22.41 5.93
C TYR A 13 11.81 -21.46 6.04
N GLN A 14 11.03 -21.54 7.11
CA GLN A 14 9.90 -20.63 7.33
C GLN A 14 10.38 -19.17 7.41
N LYS A 15 11.47 -18.90 8.14
CA LYS A 15 12.06 -17.56 8.23
C LYS A 15 12.52 -17.04 6.86
N TYR A 16 13.19 -17.88 6.08
CA TYR A 16 13.59 -17.55 4.71
C TYR A 16 12.38 -17.21 3.83
N TRP A 17 11.36 -18.07 3.85
CA TRP A 17 10.15 -17.90 3.03
C TRP A 17 9.34 -16.67 3.43
N GLU A 18 9.16 -16.42 4.73
CA GLU A 18 8.50 -15.22 5.23
C GLU A 18 9.27 -13.95 4.84
N GLY A 19 10.60 -13.97 4.92
CA GLY A 19 11.45 -12.87 4.46
C GLY A 19 11.25 -12.59 2.96
N ARG A 20 11.17 -13.63 2.13
CA ARG A 20 10.88 -13.48 0.71
C ARG A 20 9.48 -12.93 0.46
N ILE A 21 8.45 -13.41 1.15
CA ILE A 21 7.08 -12.88 1.02
C ILE A 21 7.04 -11.40 1.41
N ALA A 22 7.63 -11.03 2.54
CA ALA A 22 7.63 -9.65 3.02
C ALA A 22 8.33 -8.70 2.05
N TRP A 23 9.48 -9.09 1.50
CA TRP A 23 10.16 -8.29 0.49
C TRP A 23 9.35 -8.24 -0.83
N GLY A 24 8.65 -9.32 -1.20
CA GLY A 24 7.76 -9.33 -2.35
C GLY A 24 6.61 -8.34 -2.20
N ARG A 25 6.11 -8.16 -0.97
CA ARG A 25 5.12 -7.13 -0.66
C ARG A 25 5.66 -5.73 -0.91
N ILE A 26 6.92 -5.42 -0.53
CA ILE A 26 7.54 -4.12 -0.85
C ILE A 26 7.54 -3.88 -2.36
N GLN A 27 7.92 -4.87 -3.17
CA GLN A 27 7.96 -4.70 -4.63
C GLN A 27 6.58 -4.40 -5.21
N THR A 28 5.59 -5.22 -4.89
CA THR A 28 4.21 -5.03 -5.38
C THR A 28 3.63 -3.69 -4.92
N VAL A 29 3.75 -3.37 -3.63
CA VAL A 29 3.19 -2.13 -3.08
C VAL A 29 3.92 -0.88 -3.61
N SER A 30 5.24 -0.95 -3.83
CA SER A 30 6.00 0.17 -4.43
C SER A 30 5.49 0.50 -5.83
N LYS A 31 5.24 -0.54 -6.64
CA LYS A 31 4.67 -0.41 -7.97
C LYS A 31 3.25 0.15 -7.93
N ASP A 32 2.41 -0.35 -7.03
CA ASP A 32 1.03 0.11 -6.87
C ASP A 32 0.98 1.56 -6.39
N LEU A 33 1.85 1.94 -5.44
CA LEU A 33 2.01 3.32 -4.97
C LEU A 33 2.44 4.24 -6.11
N ALA A 34 3.44 3.84 -6.91
CA ALA A 34 3.89 4.61 -8.07
C ALA A 34 2.75 4.81 -9.09
N HIS A 35 1.98 3.76 -9.38
CA HIS A 35 0.80 3.85 -10.25
C HIS A 35 -0.25 4.81 -9.70
N MET A 36 -0.63 4.67 -8.43
CA MET A 36 -1.65 5.50 -7.82
C MET A 36 -1.25 6.98 -7.79
N MET A 37 0.01 7.28 -7.44
CA MET A 37 0.54 8.64 -7.48
C MET A 37 0.54 9.20 -8.92
N CYS A 38 0.97 8.41 -9.89
CA CYS A 38 1.00 8.83 -11.30
C CYS A 38 -0.39 9.11 -11.88
N CYS A 39 -1.41 8.34 -11.49
CA CYS A 39 -2.77 8.45 -12.02
C CYS A 39 -3.61 9.52 -11.32
N HIS A 40 -3.44 9.71 -10.01
CA HIS A 40 -4.34 10.55 -9.22
C HIS A 40 -3.79 11.92 -8.87
N ILE A 41 -2.48 12.16 -8.99
CA ILE A 41 -1.90 13.47 -8.74
C ILE A 41 -1.98 14.31 -10.01
N THR A 42 -2.72 15.41 -9.91
CA THR A 42 -2.85 16.40 -10.98
C THR A 42 -1.56 17.20 -11.12
N ILE A 43 -1.09 17.37 -12.36
CA ILE A 43 0.08 18.20 -12.69
C ILE A 43 -0.39 19.40 -13.47
N GLU A 44 -0.07 20.59 -12.96
CA GLU A 44 -0.38 21.87 -13.60
C GLU A 44 0.91 22.61 -13.97
N THR A 45 1.99 22.42 -13.22
CA THR A 45 3.26 23.13 -13.39
C THR A 45 4.42 22.18 -13.64
N ALA A 46 5.47 22.67 -14.32
CA ALA A 46 6.72 21.92 -14.50
C ALA A 46 7.39 21.54 -13.16
N ILE A 47 7.16 22.32 -12.11
CA ILE A 47 7.66 22.05 -10.76
C ILE A 47 7.00 20.78 -10.20
N ASP A 48 5.69 20.61 -10.40
CA ASP A 48 4.98 19.41 -9.94
C ASP A 48 5.48 18.14 -10.61
N GLU A 49 5.89 18.23 -11.88
CA GLU A 49 6.48 17.11 -12.62
C GLU A 49 7.85 16.72 -12.05
N ILE A 50 8.69 17.70 -11.74
CA ILE A 50 9.98 17.47 -11.08
C ILE A 50 9.77 16.87 -9.68
N GLU A 51 8.82 17.40 -8.90
CA GLU A 51 8.49 16.86 -7.58
C GLU A 51 7.97 15.43 -7.66
N LEU A 52 7.05 15.12 -8.58
CA LEU A 52 6.54 13.76 -8.75
C LEU A 52 7.65 12.80 -9.14
N LYS A 53 8.54 13.17 -10.09
CA LYS A 53 9.70 12.37 -10.48
C LYS A 53 10.63 12.09 -9.29
N ARG A 54 10.86 13.11 -8.45
CA ARG A 54 11.64 12.98 -7.23
C ARG A 54 10.98 11.98 -6.27
N MET A 55 9.66 12.02 -6.11
CA MET A 55 8.94 11.06 -5.27
C MET A 55 9.00 9.62 -5.80
N MET A 56 8.98 9.42 -7.12
CA MET A 56 9.19 8.07 -7.70
C MET A 56 10.57 7.52 -7.33
N THR A 57 11.57 8.40 -7.29
CA THR A 57 12.93 8.03 -6.85
C THR A 57 12.96 7.72 -5.36
N TYR A 58 12.20 8.44 -4.53
CA TYR A 58 12.04 8.13 -3.10
C TYR A 58 11.38 6.75 -2.86
N ILE A 59 10.40 6.34 -3.68
CA ILE A 59 9.82 4.98 -3.58
C ILE A 59 10.92 3.92 -3.76
N GLY A 60 11.79 4.09 -4.76
CA GLY A 60 12.97 3.22 -4.95
C GLY A 60 13.96 3.33 -3.79
N ALA A 61 14.23 4.53 -3.30
CA ALA A 61 15.15 4.78 -2.19
C ALA A 61 14.72 4.11 -0.87
N VAL A 62 13.41 4.00 -0.60
CA VAL A 62 12.90 3.25 0.56
C VAL A 62 13.40 1.80 0.53
N SER A 63 13.38 1.16 -0.64
CA SER A 63 13.86 -0.23 -0.77
C SER A 63 15.35 -0.37 -0.52
N ILE A 64 16.16 0.58 -0.99
CA ILE A 64 17.60 0.63 -0.77
C ILE A 64 17.90 0.84 0.72
N CYS A 65 17.19 1.77 1.37
CA CYS A 65 17.31 2.00 2.80
C CYS A 65 16.90 0.75 3.60
N ALA A 66 15.84 0.04 3.17
CA ALA A 66 15.39 -1.18 3.82
C ALA A 66 16.46 -2.28 3.71
N LYS A 67 17.06 -2.46 2.52
CA LYS A 67 18.21 -3.37 2.31
C LYS A 67 19.36 -3.04 3.26
N ALA A 68 19.83 -1.79 3.23
CA ALA A 68 20.97 -1.35 4.03
C ALA A 68 20.71 -1.59 5.53
N ARG A 69 19.49 -1.27 5.98
CA ARG A 69 19.07 -1.52 7.34
C ARG A 69 19.04 -3.00 7.68
N LEU A 70 18.46 -3.86 6.83
CA LEU A 70 18.46 -5.33 6.98
C LEU A 70 19.85 -5.98 6.86
N ARG A 71 20.84 -5.27 6.35
CA ARG A 71 22.25 -5.71 6.31
C ARG A 71 23.13 -5.09 7.39
N ARG A 72 22.62 -4.14 8.20
CA ARG A 72 23.43 -3.35 9.15
C ARG A 72 24.58 -2.62 8.43
N GLU A 73 24.34 -2.20 7.18
CA GLU A 73 25.28 -1.37 6.44
C GLU A 73 25.43 -0.02 7.17
N THR A 74 26.67 0.47 7.28
CA THR A 74 27.00 1.72 7.99
C THR A 74 26.84 2.97 7.14
N SER A 75 26.72 2.82 5.81
CA SER A 75 26.57 3.93 4.88
C SER A 75 25.65 3.53 3.74
N ILE A 76 24.64 4.35 3.47
CA ILE A 76 23.69 4.20 2.36
C ILE A 76 24.10 5.12 1.18
N ARG A 77 25.17 5.89 1.37
CA ARG A 77 25.54 7.00 0.47
C ARG A 77 25.92 6.54 -0.93
N GLU A 78 26.63 5.42 -1.06
CA GLU A 78 27.06 4.92 -2.36
C GLU A 78 25.88 4.44 -3.21
N ASP A 79 24.93 3.73 -2.59
CA ASP A 79 23.75 3.21 -3.29
C ASP A 79 22.75 4.29 -3.72
N LEU A 80 22.67 5.40 -2.95
CA LEU A 80 21.78 6.52 -3.26
C LEU A 80 22.42 7.59 -4.14
N LYS A 81 23.73 7.50 -4.39
CA LYS A 81 24.47 8.47 -5.20
C LYS A 81 23.93 8.52 -6.62
N GLY A 82 23.56 9.72 -7.07
CA GLY A 82 22.99 9.94 -8.41
C GLY A 82 21.48 9.69 -8.50
N LEU A 83 20.84 9.15 -7.45
CA LEU A 83 19.39 9.06 -7.33
C LEU A 83 18.82 10.28 -6.60
N LEU A 84 19.44 10.66 -5.49
CA LEU A 84 19.05 11.81 -4.67
C LEU A 84 20.19 12.83 -4.58
N SER A 85 19.86 14.05 -4.19
CA SER A 85 20.85 15.10 -3.93
C SER A 85 21.64 14.79 -2.65
N GLU A 86 22.86 15.30 -2.56
CA GLU A 86 23.76 15.08 -1.42
C GLU A 86 23.16 15.55 -0.08
N ASN A 87 22.29 16.57 -0.09
CA ASN A 87 21.62 17.03 1.12
C ASN A 87 20.58 16.00 1.60
N GLU A 88 19.76 15.46 0.69
CA GLU A 88 18.78 14.43 1.03
C GLU A 88 19.45 13.16 1.54
N ILE A 89 20.57 12.77 0.92
CA ILE A 89 21.32 11.60 1.37
C ILE A 89 21.83 11.79 2.80
N LYS A 90 22.35 12.97 3.13
CA LYS A 90 22.76 13.30 4.51
C LYS A 90 21.59 13.24 5.48
N ASP A 91 20.43 13.75 5.11
CA ASP A 91 19.26 13.72 5.99
C ASP A 91 18.79 12.28 6.25
N ILE A 92 18.83 11.41 5.23
CA ILE A 92 18.51 9.98 5.34
C ILE A 92 19.53 9.22 6.20
N ASP A 93 20.82 9.54 6.03
CA ASP A 93 21.93 8.89 6.75
C ASP A 93 21.93 9.29 8.24
N ASN A 94 21.57 10.54 8.55
CA ASN A 94 21.42 11.04 9.92
C ASN A 94 20.15 10.54 10.62
N ALA A 95 19.18 9.98 9.90
CA ALA A 95 17.94 9.50 10.49
C ALA A 95 18.14 8.17 11.24
N LEU A 96 17.56 8.07 12.45
CA LEU A 96 17.59 6.83 13.24
C LEU A 96 17.01 5.63 12.47
N HIS A 97 16.03 5.89 11.61
CA HIS A 97 15.33 4.90 10.82
C HIS A 97 15.17 5.36 9.36
N SER A 98 16.22 5.20 8.56
CA SER A 98 16.31 5.66 7.17
C SER A 98 15.13 5.25 6.26
N PRO A 99 14.59 4.01 6.29
CA PRO A 99 13.41 3.65 5.48
C PRO A 99 12.15 4.45 5.82
N ASN A 100 11.86 4.61 7.12
CA ASN A 100 10.70 5.37 7.58
C ASN A 100 10.87 6.86 7.29
N TYR A 101 12.09 7.41 7.39
CA TYR A 101 12.33 8.78 6.96
C TYR A 101 11.93 9.01 5.50
N CYS A 102 12.28 8.07 4.60
CA CYS A 102 11.87 8.16 3.20
C CYS A 102 10.33 8.05 3.04
N LEU A 103 9.67 7.21 3.85
CA LEU A 103 8.21 7.11 3.88
C LEU A 103 7.54 8.38 4.44
N ASP A 104 8.16 9.04 5.42
CA ASP A 104 7.69 10.31 5.98
C ASP A 104 7.78 11.44 4.94
N VAL A 105 8.85 11.47 4.12
CA VAL A 105 8.96 12.40 2.99
C VAL A 105 7.83 12.18 1.99
N LEU A 106 7.54 10.93 1.63
CA LEU A 106 6.42 10.58 0.76
C LEU A 106 5.07 10.99 1.39
N GLY A 107 4.87 10.74 2.68
CA GLY A 107 3.67 11.13 3.42
C GLY A 107 3.44 12.65 3.43
N HIS A 108 4.49 13.43 3.72
CA HIS A 108 4.43 14.89 3.69
C HIS A 108 4.14 15.43 2.29
N TYR A 109 4.71 14.81 1.25
CA TYR A 109 4.40 15.17 -0.14
C TYR A 109 2.91 14.94 -0.45
N LEU A 110 2.37 13.77 -0.09
CA LEU A 110 0.94 13.48 -0.30
C LEU A 110 0.05 14.48 0.44
N ALA A 111 0.38 14.81 1.70
CA ALA A 111 -0.32 15.82 2.47
C ALA A 111 -0.26 17.22 1.83
N LYS A 112 0.89 17.59 1.25
CA LYS A 112 1.05 18.84 0.48
C LYS A 112 0.10 18.85 -0.72
N GLN A 113 0.01 17.76 -1.47
CA GLN A 113 -0.87 17.68 -2.66
C GLN A 113 -2.36 17.83 -2.33
N VAL A 114 -2.79 17.33 -1.16
CA VAL A 114 -4.16 17.55 -0.67
C VAL A 114 -4.40 19.02 -0.34
N ARG A 115 -3.45 19.68 0.35
CA ARG A 115 -3.56 21.12 0.70
C ARG A 115 -3.61 22.01 -0.54
N THR A 116 -2.88 21.64 -1.59
CA THR A 116 -2.88 22.35 -2.88
C THR A 116 -4.03 21.96 -3.80
N LYS A 117 -4.99 21.14 -3.34
CA LYS A 117 -6.13 20.64 -4.12
C LYS A 117 -5.77 19.86 -5.39
N LYS A 118 -4.54 19.32 -5.45
CA LYS A 118 -4.05 18.48 -6.56
C LYS A 118 -4.35 16.99 -6.36
N LEU A 119 -4.78 16.63 -5.15
CA LEU A 119 -5.20 15.30 -4.76
C LEU A 119 -6.44 15.38 -3.87
N GLU A 120 -7.43 14.53 -4.12
CA GLU A 120 -8.63 14.45 -3.29
C GLU A 120 -8.34 13.73 -1.96
N LEU A 121 -8.99 14.17 -0.88
CA LEU A 121 -8.83 13.58 0.46
C LEU A 121 -9.14 12.06 0.53
N PRO A 122 -10.25 11.53 -0.01
CA PRO A 122 -10.51 10.08 0.04
C PRO A 122 -9.46 9.27 -0.71
N THR A 123 -9.00 9.77 -1.86
CA THR A 123 -7.93 9.13 -2.64
C THR A 123 -6.61 9.16 -1.89
N ASN A 124 -6.27 10.27 -1.22
CA ASN A 124 -5.08 10.35 -0.38
C ASN A 124 -5.07 9.30 0.73
N ALA A 125 -6.19 9.10 1.42
CA ALA A 125 -6.31 8.08 2.46
C ALA A 125 -6.03 6.67 1.91
N LEU A 126 -6.51 6.36 0.70
CA LEU A 126 -6.23 5.09 0.02
C LEU A 126 -4.75 4.96 -0.36
N ILE A 127 -4.15 5.97 -0.97
CA ILE A 127 -2.73 5.95 -1.36
C ILE A 127 -1.83 5.77 -0.14
N TYR A 128 -2.12 6.49 0.95
CA TYR A 128 -1.34 6.41 2.17
C TYR A 128 -1.48 5.05 2.85
N SER A 129 -2.71 4.54 3.00
CA SER A 129 -2.97 3.29 3.72
C SER A 129 -2.58 2.03 2.94
N CYS A 130 -2.76 2.02 1.62
CA CYS A 130 -2.40 0.90 0.76
C CYS A 130 -0.96 0.95 0.26
N GLY A 131 -0.33 2.13 0.23
CA GLY A 131 1.05 2.34 -0.20
C GLY A 131 2.00 2.48 0.97
N VAL A 132 2.08 3.69 1.51
CA VAL A 132 3.08 4.10 2.53
C VAL A 132 3.05 3.17 3.76
N LEU A 133 1.87 2.95 4.33
CA LEU A 133 1.73 2.11 5.53
C LEU A 133 2.02 0.62 5.26
N GLN A 134 1.71 0.11 4.07
CA GLN A 134 2.00 -1.29 3.73
C GLN A 134 3.50 -1.52 3.53
N ILE A 135 4.22 -0.56 2.95
CA ILE A 135 5.69 -0.63 2.87
C ILE A 135 6.29 -0.57 4.28
N SER A 136 5.83 0.36 5.12
CA SER A 136 6.29 0.47 6.52
C SER A 136 6.07 -0.85 7.28
N LYS A 137 4.88 -1.45 7.15
CA LYS A 137 4.56 -2.74 7.75
C LYS A 137 5.48 -3.85 7.25
N ALA A 138 5.72 -3.93 5.95
CA ALA A 138 6.61 -4.94 5.38
C ALA A 138 8.06 -4.78 5.85
N VAL A 139 8.56 -3.54 6.01
CA VAL A 139 9.87 -3.28 6.61
C VAL A 139 9.91 -3.75 8.05
N GLY A 140 8.89 -3.41 8.86
CA GLY A 140 8.79 -3.86 10.25
C GLY A 140 8.70 -5.38 10.39
N ASP A 141 7.97 -6.06 9.50
CA ASP A 141 7.88 -7.53 9.45
C ASP A 141 9.28 -8.14 9.24
N MET A 142 10.09 -7.59 8.33
CA MET A 142 11.46 -8.08 8.08
C MET A 142 12.45 -7.73 9.19
N GLU A 143 12.32 -6.57 9.82
CA GLU A 143 13.12 -6.24 11.00
C GLU A 143 12.85 -7.19 12.15
N ARG A 144 11.57 -7.53 12.38
CA ARG A 144 11.17 -8.55 13.35
C ARG A 144 11.80 -9.90 13.01
N LEU A 145 11.73 -10.35 11.75
CA LEU A 145 12.35 -11.60 11.32
C LEU A 145 13.86 -11.60 11.52
N ARG A 146 14.53 -10.50 11.16
CA ARG A 146 15.98 -10.37 11.32
C ARG A 146 16.40 -10.40 12.79
N ASN A 147 15.70 -9.68 13.65
CA ASN A 147 16.04 -9.60 15.07
C ASN A 147 15.58 -10.83 15.88
N SER A 148 14.72 -11.67 15.31
CA SER A 148 14.32 -12.94 15.91
C SER A 148 15.34 -14.04 15.56
N PHE A 149 16.31 -14.23 16.46
CA PHE A 149 17.26 -15.33 16.38
C PHE A 149 16.75 -16.55 17.15
N ILE A 150 17.05 -17.75 16.65
CA ILE A 150 16.85 -18.97 17.43
C ILE A 150 17.76 -18.87 18.66
N PRO A 151 17.25 -19.11 19.89
CA PRO A 151 18.06 -19.03 21.09
C PRO A 151 19.34 -19.86 20.96
N VAL A 152 20.50 -19.24 21.21
CA VAL A 152 21.83 -19.88 21.03
C VAL A 152 21.94 -21.19 21.83
N ILE A 153 21.28 -21.26 22.98
CA ILE A 153 21.27 -22.47 23.82
C ILE A 153 20.64 -23.67 23.09
N TYR A 154 19.62 -23.45 22.26
CA TYR A 154 18.97 -24.49 21.47
C TYR A 154 19.92 -25.03 20.39
N THR A 155 20.57 -24.15 19.64
CA THR A 155 21.51 -24.55 18.57
C THR A 155 22.74 -25.25 19.14
N LEU A 156 23.25 -24.78 20.29
CA LEU A 156 24.34 -25.39 21.02
C LEU A 156 24.00 -26.81 21.48
N HIS A 157 22.89 -26.99 22.21
CA HIS A 157 22.46 -28.32 22.68
C HIS A 157 22.18 -29.28 21.52
N GLN A 158 21.56 -28.79 20.44
CA GLN A 158 21.31 -29.60 19.25
C GLN A 158 22.63 -30.12 18.64
N ARG A 159 23.65 -29.27 18.51
CA ARG A 159 24.97 -29.67 18.01
C ARG A 159 25.67 -30.66 18.94
N PHE A 160 25.61 -30.47 20.26
CA PHE A 160 26.18 -31.43 21.21
C PHE A 160 25.52 -32.81 21.11
N ILE A 161 24.19 -32.87 21.08
CA ILE A 161 23.44 -34.13 20.92
C ILE A 161 23.77 -34.80 19.58
N MET A 162 23.93 -34.01 18.51
CA MET A 162 24.33 -34.52 17.20
C MET A 162 25.69 -35.22 17.23
N VAL A 163 26.70 -34.58 17.83
CA VAL A 163 28.06 -35.16 17.95
C VAL A 163 28.03 -36.44 18.78
N ILE A 164 27.38 -36.42 19.94
CA ILE A 164 27.23 -37.62 20.80
C ILE A 164 26.56 -38.75 20.01
N TRP A 165 25.49 -38.45 19.27
CA TRP A 165 24.78 -39.44 18.48
C TRP A 165 25.67 -40.04 17.37
N LEU A 166 26.47 -39.24 16.67
CA LEU A 166 27.40 -39.71 15.64
C LEU A 166 28.47 -40.65 16.21
N VAL A 167 29.01 -40.34 17.40
CA VAL A 167 29.96 -41.20 18.11
C VAL A 167 29.32 -42.52 18.50
N LEU A 168 28.11 -42.49 19.09
CA LEU A 168 27.39 -43.70 19.51
C LEU A 168 27.02 -44.60 18.33
N VAL A 169 26.58 -44.03 17.20
CA VAL A 169 26.29 -44.79 15.97
C VAL A 169 27.55 -45.46 15.43
N SER A 170 28.68 -44.75 15.45
CA SER A 170 29.97 -45.30 15.01
C SER A 170 30.42 -46.46 15.91
N MET A 171 30.27 -46.33 17.24
CA MET A 171 30.55 -47.42 18.18
C MET A 171 29.64 -48.63 17.97
N HIS A 172 28.36 -48.42 17.65
CA HIS A 172 27.42 -49.51 17.38
C HIS A 172 27.82 -50.34 16.14
N PHE A 173 28.25 -49.67 15.07
CA PHE A 173 28.67 -50.34 13.84
C PHE A 173 30.00 -51.09 13.95
N LEU A 174 30.87 -50.69 14.88
CA LEU A 174 32.21 -51.26 15.05
C LEU A 174 32.20 -52.79 15.19
N ASN A 175 31.26 -53.33 15.97
CA ASN A 175 31.18 -54.77 16.26
C ASN A 175 30.80 -55.60 15.03
N LYS A 176 29.97 -55.06 14.13
CA LYS A 176 29.46 -55.80 12.96
C LYS A 176 30.31 -55.58 11.71
N TYR A 177 30.78 -54.36 11.49
CA TYR A 177 31.39 -53.93 10.22
C TYR A 177 32.90 -53.67 10.30
N ARG A 178 33.49 -53.66 11.52
CA ARG A 178 34.93 -53.45 11.75
C ARG A 178 35.46 -52.24 10.97
N TRP A 179 36.39 -52.44 10.02
CA TRP A 179 36.97 -51.37 9.20
C TRP A 179 35.97 -50.68 8.27
N TYR A 180 34.90 -51.35 7.82
CA TYR A 180 33.85 -50.74 7.01
C TYR A 180 33.01 -49.72 7.78
N THR A 181 33.13 -49.68 9.10
CA THR A 181 32.48 -48.66 9.95
C THR A 181 32.94 -47.26 9.60
N ILE A 182 34.21 -47.07 9.21
CA ILE A 182 34.77 -45.75 8.90
C ILE A 182 34.09 -45.14 7.66
N PRO A 183 34.07 -45.78 6.48
CA PRO A 183 33.40 -45.22 5.31
C PRO A 183 31.89 -45.11 5.51
N LEU A 184 31.25 -46.10 6.14
CA LEU A 184 29.80 -46.05 6.40
C LEU A 184 29.43 -44.91 7.36
N GLY A 185 30.17 -44.76 8.46
CA GLY A 185 29.99 -43.68 9.43
C GLY A 185 30.26 -42.31 8.82
N SER A 186 31.24 -42.20 7.92
CA SER A 186 31.53 -40.95 7.19
C SER A 186 30.36 -40.53 6.30
N VAL A 187 29.73 -41.48 5.60
CA VAL A 187 28.52 -41.20 4.79
C VAL A 187 27.36 -40.75 5.66
N VAL A 188 27.10 -41.43 6.78
CA VAL A 188 26.03 -41.04 7.72
C VAL A 188 26.29 -39.67 8.32
N ALA A 189 27.54 -39.39 8.72
CA ALA A 189 27.95 -38.10 9.24
C ALA A 189 27.76 -37.00 8.19
N TYR A 190 28.19 -37.22 6.95
CA TYR A 190 28.01 -36.28 5.85
C TYR A 190 26.54 -35.92 5.64
N ILE A 191 25.64 -36.91 5.64
CA ILE A 191 24.20 -36.66 5.47
C ILE A 191 23.64 -35.83 6.63
N VAL A 192 23.92 -36.22 7.88
CA VAL A 192 23.35 -35.54 9.06
C VAL A 192 23.92 -34.13 9.23
N LEU A 193 25.24 -33.99 9.10
CA LEU A 193 25.92 -32.69 9.16
C LEU A 193 25.51 -31.79 7.99
N GLY A 194 25.33 -32.36 6.80
CA GLY A 194 24.88 -31.65 5.61
C GLY A 194 23.51 -31.01 5.82
N ILE A 195 22.55 -31.73 6.40
CA ILE A 195 21.22 -31.18 6.67
C ILE A 195 21.27 -30.07 7.75
N ASP A 196 22.06 -30.24 8.82
CA ASP A 196 22.23 -29.16 9.83
C ASP A 196 22.90 -27.93 9.20
N ALA A 197 23.89 -28.11 8.33
CA ALA A 197 24.55 -27.04 7.61
C ALA A 197 23.60 -26.30 6.66
N MET A 198 22.77 -27.02 5.89
CA MET A 198 21.74 -26.43 5.04
C MET A 198 20.76 -25.57 5.86
N GLY A 199 20.36 -26.06 7.04
CA GLY A 199 19.47 -25.32 7.94
C GLY A 199 20.12 -24.07 8.53
N CYS A 200 21.45 -24.07 8.73
CA CYS A 200 22.19 -22.88 9.17
C CYS A 200 22.29 -21.85 8.04
N GLU A 201 22.58 -22.29 6.81
CA GLU A 201 22.74 -21.41 5.65
C GLU A 201 21.48 -20.58 5.38
N ILE A 202 20.30 -21.18 5.44
CA ILE A 202 19.03 -20.49 5.17
C ILE A 202 18.47 -19.72 6.39
N GLU A 203 19.14 -19.76 7.54
CA GLU A 203 18.67 -19.14 8.80
C GLU A 203 18.79 -17.61 8.76
N GLU A 204 19.74 -17.06 8.00
CA GLU A 204 20.00 -15.63 7.85
C GLU A 204 19.72 -15.12 6.42
N PRO A 205 18.44 -15.03 6.00
CA PRO A 205 18.09 -14.79 4.60
C PRO A 205 18.49 -13.41 4.02
N PHE A 206 18.96 -12.48 4.85
CA PHE A 206 19.23 -11.09 4.46
C PHE A 206 20.71 -10.76 4.37
N GLY A 207 21.60 -11.75 4.50
CA GLY A 207 23.04 -11.57 4.48
C GLY A 207 23.61 -11.32 3.08
N TYR A 208 24.84 -11.80 2.90
CA TYR A 208 25.62 -11.71 1.67
C TYR A 208 26.04 -13.09 1.14
N ASP A 209 25.56 -14.17 1.75
CA ASP A 209 25.88 -15.52 1.31
C ASP A 209 25.20 -15.82 -0.03
N LYS A 210 25.75 -16.80 -0.77
CA LYS A 210 25.28 -17.11 -2.12
C LYS A 210 23.81 -17.54 -2.17
N ASN A 211 23.33 -18.12 -1.07
CA ASN A 211 21.99 -18.65 -0.94
C ASN A 211 21.01 -17.65 -0.28
N ASP A 212 21.49 -16.47 0.09
CA ASP A 212 20.66 -15.41 0.66
C ASP A 212 19.80 -14.73 -0.41
N LEU A 213 18.80 -13.98 0.06
CA LEU A 213 17.97 -13.17 -0.82
C LEU A 213 18.81 -12.11 -1.52
N ASN A 214 18.70 -12.05 -2.85
CA ASN A 214 19.36 -11.03 -3.65
C ASN A 214 18.63 -9.68 -3.55
N LEU A 215 18.77 -9.03 -2.40
CA LEU A 215 18.13 -7.75 -2.10
C LEU A 215 18.55 -6.65 -3.07
N THR A 216 19.80 -6.67 -3.54
CA THR A 216 20.32 -5.71 -4.53
C THR A 216 19.53 -5.79 -5.83
N MET A 217 19.32 -6.99 -6.37
CA MET A 217 18.53 -7.19 -7.58
C MET A 217 17.08 -6.74 -7.38
N PHE A 218 16.48 -7.03 -6.22
CA PHE A 218 15.12 -6.56 -5.95
C PHE A 218 15.01 -5.03 -5.86
N CYS A 219 15.97 -4.35 -5.22
CA CYS A 219 16.03 -2.88 -5.20
C CYS A 219 16.12 -2.31 -6.62
N GLN A 220 16.98 -2.89 -7.46
CA GLN A 220 17.12 -2.48 -8.86
C GLN A 220 15.82 -2.67 -9.65
N SER A 221 15.13 -3.80 -9.46
CA SER A 221 13.82 -4.06 -10.09
C SER A 221 12.79 -3.00 -9.70
N ILE A 222 12.68 -2.69 -8.39
CA ILE A 222 11.74 -1.68 -7.90
C ILE A 222 12.06 -0.31 -8.50
N LEU A 223 13.33 0.08 -8.51
CA LEU A 223 13.75 1.36 -9.07
C LEU A 223 13.44 1.44 -10.57
N GLN A 224 13.75 0.40 -11.34
CA GLN A 224 13.46 0.35 -12.77
C GLN A 224 11.96 0.38 -13.05
N GLU A 225 11.16 -0.40 -12.31
CA GLU A 225 9.70 -0.44 -12.47
C GLU A 225 9.05 0.91 -12.15
N THR A 226 9.47 1.56 -11.05
CA THR A 226 8.93 2.88 -10.67
C THR A 226 9.30 3.97 -11.67
N GLN A 227 10.53 3.95 -12.20
CA GLN A 227 10.97 4.86 -13.26
C GLN A 227 10.24 4.60 -14.58
N ASP A 228 10.05 3.33 -14.96
CA ASP A 228 9.28 2.98 -16.17
C ASP A 228 7.83 3.47 -16.08
N ILE A 229 7.16 3.27 -14.94
CA ILE A 229 5.80 3.77 -14.71
C ILE A 229 5.73 5.29 -14.91
N TYR A 230 6.69 6.02 -14.36
CA TYR A 230 6.80 7.47 -14.55
C TYR A 230 7.01 7.85 -16.03
N HIS A 231 7.93 7.18 -16.72
CA HIS A 231 8.20 7.43 -18.14
C HIS A 231 6.99 7.13 -19.03
N ARG A 232 6.27 6.04 -18.75
CA ARG A 232 5.02 5.70 -19.44
C ARG A 232 3.97 6.77 -19.21
N ARG A 233 3.78 7.25 -17.97
CA ARG A 233 2.87 8.36 -17.67
C ARG A 233 3.18 9.61 -18.48
N SER A 234 4.44 10.04 -18.53
CA SER A 234 4.86 11.21 -19.32
C SER A 234 4.50 11.05 -20.80
N LYS A 235 4.69 9.85 -21.39
CA LYS A 235 4.25 9.54 -22.75
C LYS A 235 2.71 9.49 -22.89
N PHE A 236 2.01 8.93 -21.91
CA PHE A 236 0.54 8.82 -21.92
C PHE A 236 -0.16 10.19 -21.79
N GLY A 237 0.39 11.12 -21.02
CA GLY A 237 -0.11 12.50 -20.97
C GLY A 237 -0.08 13.18 -22.35
N ASN A 238 0.91 12.83 -23.17
CA ASN A 238 1.04 13.29 -24.55
C ASN A 238 0.28 12.41 -25.57
N SER A 239 -0.43 11.36 -25.13
CA SER A 239 -1.11 10.43 -26.04
C SER A 239 -2.42 11.01 -26.55
N PRO A 240 -2.67 11.01 -27.89
CA PRO A 240 -3.90 11.51 -28.47
C PRO A 240 -5.14 10.69 -28.08
N VAL A 241 -4.98 9.48 -27.50
CA VAL A 241 -6.11 8.65 -27.04
C VAL A 241 -6.65 9.16 -25.71
N LEU A 242 -5.78 9.54 -24.76
CA LEU A 242 -6.22 10.07 -23.46
C LEU A 242 -6.81 11.47 -23.59
N GLN A 243 -6.24 12.32 -24.45
CA GLN A 243 -6.85 13.60 -24.79
C GLN A 243 -8.28 13.41 -25.37
N ARG A 244 -8.48 12.37 -26.19
CA ARG A 244 -9.81 12.00 -26.71
C ARG A 244 -10.76 11.46 -25.64
N LEU A 245 -10.27 10.73 -24.64
CA LEU A 245 -11.09 10.24 -23.54
C LEU A 245 -11.46 11.35 -22.54
N GLN A 246 -10.52 12.23 -22.21
CA GLN A 246 -10.74 13.37 -21.33
C GLN A 246 -11.70 14.40 -21.95
N SER A 247 -11.52 14.73 -23.24
CA SER A 247 -12.45 15.60 -23.99
C SER A 247 -13.86 15.00 -24.10
N ARG A 248 -13.98 13.70 -24.41
CA ARG A 248 -15.29 13.02 -24.44
C ARG A 248 -16.01 13.04 -23.09
N HIS A 249 -15.27 12.90 -21.98
CA HIS A 249 -15.86 12.97 -20.65
C HIS A 249 -16.23 14.39 -20.23
N GLY A 250 -15.39 15.39 -20.56
CA GLY A 250 -15.70 16.81 -20.36
C GLY A 250 -16.99 17.22 -21.06
N SER A 251 -17.09 16.98 -22.38
CA SER A 251 -18.28 17.33 -23.15
C SER A 251 -19.53 16.53 -22.77
N ARG A 252 -19.39 15.34 -22.16
CA ARG A 252 -20.54 14.57 -21.64
C ARG A 252 -20.96 15.05 -20.25
N ARG A 253 -20.01 15.48 -19.40
CA ARG A 253 -20.28 16.07 -18.09
C ARG A 253 -20.93 17.44 -18.22
N GLU A 254 -20.44 18.28 -19.13
CA GLU A 254 -21.04 19.59 -19.43
C GLU A 254 -22.48 19.44 -19.95
N ARG A 255 -22.71 18.55 -20.92
CA ARG A 255 -24.07 18.25 -21.42
C ARG A 255 -25.01 17.73 -20.34
N ASN A 256 -24.51 16.90 -19.41
CA ASN A 256 -25.32 16.40 -18.30
C ASN A 256 -25.64 17.51 -17.29
N ILE A 257 -24.70 18.41 -17.00
CA ILE A 257 -24.91 19.56 -16.11
C ILE A 257 -25.89 20.56 -16.73
N GLU A 258 -25.78 20.83 -18.03
CA GLU A 258 -26.75 21.65 -18.77
C GLU A 258 -28.14 21.02 -18.77
N ALA A 259 -28.25 19.71 -19.00
CA ALA A 259 -29.53 19.00 -18.96
C ALA A 259 -30.17 19.02 -17.56
N ILE A 260 -29.38 18.89 -16.49
CA ILE A 260 -29.87 19.00 -15.10
C ILE A 260 -30.32 20.43 -14.79
N ASN A 261 -29.53 21.44 -15.15
CA ASN A 261 -29.89 22.85 -14.95
C ASN A 261 -31.15 23.24 -15.74
N GLU A 262 -31.34 22.66 -16.92
CA GLU A 262 -32.54 22.88 -17.73
C GLU A 262 -33.77 22.19 -17.13
N ALA A 263 -33.62 20.96 -16.63
CA ALA A 263 -34.69 20.29 -15.89
C ALA A 263 -35.10 21.07 -14.62
N ASP A 264 -34.13 21.62 -13.87
CA ASP A 264 -34.40 22.46 -12.69
C ASP A 264 -35.10 23.78 -13.05
N ARG A 265 -34.77 24.38 -14.21
CA ARG A 265 -35.49 25.55 -14.74
C ARG A 265 -36.94 25.22 -15.08
N GLN A 266 -37.21 24.09 -15.72
CA GLN A 266 -38.57 23.65 -16.05
C GLN A 266 -39.40 23.31 -14.80
N ILE A 267 -38.78 22.68 -13.80
CA ILE A 267 -39.43 22.39 -12.51
C ILE A 267 -39.73 23.69 -11.75
N SER A 268 -38.81 24.65 -11.73
CA SER A 268 -39.04 25.97 -11.13
C SER A 268 -40.16 26.74 -11.85
N PHE A 269 -40.19 26.68 -13.19
CA PHE A 269 -41.21 27.35 -14.00
C PHE A 269 -42.60 26.72 -13.78
N SER A 270 -42.71 25.39 -13.76
CA SER A 270 -43.98 24.69 -13.48
C SER A 270 -44.51 24.98 -12.06
N ARG A 271 -43.63 25.08 -11.06
CA ARG A 271 -44.01 25.52 -9.70
C ARG A 271 -44.58 26.93 -9.71
N ILE A 272 -43.91 27.88 -10.36
CA ILE A 272 -44.38 29.28 -10.46
C ILE A 272 -45.75 29.34 -11.16
N VAL A 273 -45.92 28.62 -12.27
CA VAL A 273 -47.21 28.56 -12.99
C VAL A 273 -48.31 27.93 -12.11
N SER A 274 -47.99 26.88 -11.35
CA SER A 274 -48.96 26.27 -10.42
C SER A 274 -49.34 27.19 -9.25
N THR A 275 -48.41 28.00 -8.75
CA THR A 275 -48.67 28.99 -7.71
C THR A 275 -49.57 30.12 -8.24
N ILE A 276 -49.29 30.62 -9.45
CA ILE A 276 -50.11 31.65 -10.12
C ILE A 276 -51.51 31.10 -10.46
N ALA A 277 -51.61 29.84 -10.88
CA ALA A 277 -52.89 29.19 -11.14
C ALA A 277 -53.74 29.05 -9.87
N ASN A 278 -53.12 28.66 -8.74
CA ASN A 278 -53.80 28.61 -7.44
C ASN A 278 -54.24 29.99 -6.96
N ASP A 279 -53.38 31.02 -7.09
CA ASP A 279 -53.72 32.39 -6.69
C ASP A 279 -54.91 32.95 -7.49
N ASN A 280 -54.99 32.68 -8.79
CA ASN A 280 -56.13 33.06 -9.61
C ASN A 280 -57.43 32.32 -9.23
N GLN A 281 -57.33 31.07 -8.79
CA GLN A 281 -58.48 30.28 -8.33
C GLN A 281 -59.01 30.78 -6.97
N TYR A 282 -58.15 31.32 -6.11
CA TYR A 282 -58.53 32.04 -4.89
C TYR A 282 -59.19 33.41 -5.17
N VAL A 283 -58.81 34.10 -6.24
CA VAL A 283 -59.43 35.38 -6.63
C VAL A 283 -60.85 35.17 -7.21
N LEU A 284 -61.04 34.13 -8.04
CA LEU A 284 -62.34 33.81 -8.65
C LEU A 284 -63.37 33.27 -7.64
N THR A 285 -62.93 32.54 -6.62
CA THR A 285 -63.82 32.10 -5.52
C THR A 285 -64.24 33.25 -4.61
N ARG A 286 -63.39 34.27 -4.44
CA ARG A 286 -63.71 35.47 -3.65
C ARG A 286 -64.63 36.46 -4.39
N SER A 287 -64.57 36.52 -5.73
CA SER A 287 -65.53 37.31 -6.53
C SER A 287 -66.90 36.64 -6.61
N SER A 288 -66.96 35.30 -6.63
CA SER A 288 -68.24 34.56 -6.58
C SER A 288 -68.91 34.64 -5.21
N SER A 289 -68.16 34.70 -4.11
CA SER A 289 -68.74 34.77 -2.74
C SER A 289 -69.24 36.15 -2.35
N LYS A 290 -68.89 37.22 -3.08
CA LYS A 290 -69.41 38.58 -2.84
C LYS A 290 -70.69 38.92 -3.62
N ALA A 291 -71.11 38.06 -4.55
CA ALA A 291 -72.34 38.26 -5.33
C ALA A 291 -73.59 37.56 -4.73
N THR A 292 -73.42 36.71 -3.72
CA THR A 292 -74.51 35.88 -3.15
C THR A 292 -74.87 36.21 -1.69
N SER A 293 -74.32 37.27 -1.08
CA SER A 293 -74.60 37.64 0.32
C SER A 293 -75.31 38.99 0.50
N SER A 294 -76.12 39.43 -0.47
CA SER A 294 -76.96 40.64 -0.33
C SER A 294 -78.40 40.41 -0.82
N SER A 295 -79.10 39.44 -0.24
CA SER A 295 -80.58 39.45 -0.17
C SER A 295 -81.05 38.42 0.85
N SER A 296 -82.01 38.82 1.68
CA SER A 296 -82.82 38.04 2.63
C SER A 296 -82.28 37.85 4.07
N SER A 297 -82.55 38.86 4.91
CA SER A 297 -83.05 38.65 6.27
C SER A 297 -84.10 39.73 6.56
N ASP A 298 -85.38 39.37 6.53
CA ASP A 298 -86.45 39.96 7.33
C ASP A 298 -87.68 39.03 7.32
N HIS A 299 -88.38 38.98 8.46
CA HIS A 299 -89.45 38.09 8.96
C HIS A 299 -88.96 36.87 9.77
N ASP A 300 -88.99 36.88 11.11
CA ASP A 300 -90.04 37.12 12.14
C ASP A 300 -90.32 35.78 12.85
N ILE A 301 -89.92 35.62 14.11
CA ILE A 301 -90.71 35.81 15.35
C ILE A 301 -91.87 34.83 15.50
N GLU A 302 -91.68 33.82 16.36
CA GLU A 302 -92.53 33.42 17.52
C GLU A 302 -92.02 32.06 18.05
N MET A 303 -91.48 31.99 19.29
CA MET A 303 -92.16 31.75 20.58
C MET A 303 -92.81 30.36 20.68
N GLY A 304 -92.37 29.56 21.66
CA GLY A 304 -93.13 28.38 22.12
C GLY A 304 -92.32 27.25 22.76
N GLU A 305 -92.09 27.41 24.06
CA GLU A 305 -92.09 26.41 25.15
C GLU A 305 -91.51 24.98 25.04
N GLU A 306 -90.81 24.69 26.14
CA GLU A 306 -90.41 23.42 26.76
C GLU A 306 -91.43 22.28 26.67
N ILE A 307 -90.94 21.04 26.48
CA ILE A 307 -90.77 19.98 27.51
C ILE A 307 -89.70 19.00 27.00
#